data_AF-A0A813LSI2-F1
#
_entry.id   AF-A0A813LSI2-F1
#
_cell.length_a   1.000
_cell.length_b   1.000
_cell.length_c   1.000
_cell.angle_alpha   90.00
_cell.angle_beta   90.00
_cell.angle_gamma   90.00
#
_symmetry.space_group_name_H-M   'P 1'
#
loop_
_entity.id
_entity.type
_entity.pdbx_description
1 polymer ?
#
loop_
_entity_poly.entity_id
_entity_poly.type
_entity_poly.pdbx_seq_one_letter_code
_entity_poly.pdbx_strand_id
1 'polypeptide(L)'
;MERDKAGDPEETATALLPLEADSCAAASAEGHEQPTHWPISRRVGLITSAVAVVVAVAALGRLTRSNSQLRWLDNSGPGLVLDAVPTGPTWGCGLVGSIPGISQQGQTTPETQRFIDALKVSSSLGKVTYWAWSLTNNQLAQPLSADFLFMPETWGAGPVQAQSLQKSGWRSPSETATILLGMNEPDIRGMCMTPGTAGCSAPCTPQAYEANDCPVPAQPVHDGVMPARLAAKCQSIGLVRAIPEKSHAVGGSGAHPGVNSRGQCRCGMASGVGFWSMAGCNLHSQPLPKLFHEPRDENCISKIMQDWRHTAAAATSMGYRYLSTPLIAGDVTYARHFIEEACGCTGPGKCRCTDGSCGCPAYVGFHFYAFDCRPKTTPGFGYADFRDKLDKVARIMEDYPFVEGAIINEVGMLNQAPPNATSDAQQYPAACFPDHACPQNEELPSGIVSFMDDLFDMVIKAKTKDGRSVVKGFSWFNEDQVGDTYNLQLFDNGKVNQVGKAYMRNCARWGHALKHGLEKVTFA
;
A
#
# COMPACT_ATOMS: atom_id res chain seq x y z
N MET A 1 34.63 -42.20 -12.74
CA MET A 1 34.86 -42.98 -13.97
C MET A 1 33.84 -42.49 -14.98
N GLU A 2 34.17 -41.40 -15.68
CA GLU A 2 34.79 -41.37 -17.04
C GLU A 2 33.80 -41.82 -18.12
N ARG A 3 33.27 -40.86 -18.91
CA ARG A 3 33.65 -40.51 -20.32
C ARG A 3 32.63 -41.16 -21.29
N ASP A 4 32.17 -40.62 -22.42
CA ASP A 4 32.57 -39.56 -23.37
C ASP A 4 31.28 -39.18 -24.17
N LYS A 5 30.96 -37.89 -24.42
CA LYS A 5 31.20 -37.05 -25.61
C LYS A 5 30.45 -37.36 -26.92
N ALA A 6 29.86 -36.26 -27.44
CA ALA A 6 29.84 -35.76 -28.84
C ALA A 6 28.55 -35.90 -29.67
N GLY A 7 28.15 -34.77 -30.27
CA GLY A 7 27.29 -34.70 -31.45
C GLY A 7 26.56 -33.37 -31.66
N ASP A 8 27.27 -32.30 -32.03
CA ASP A 8 26.69 -31.15 -32.76
C ASP A 8 26.46 -31.53 -34.23
N PRO A 9 25.60 -30.77 -34.94
CA PRO A 9 26.13 -30.05 -36.10
C PRO A 9 25.64 -28.59 -36.23
N GLU A 10 26.63 -27.71 -36.32
CA GLU A 10 26.78 -26.53 -37.19
C GLU A 10 26.38 -26.89 -38.66
N GLU A 11 25.98 -26.06 -39.63
CA GLU A 11 26.11 -24.63 -39.96
C GLU A 11 25.36 -24.49 -41.33
N THR A 12 24.59 -23.46 -41.68
CA THR A 12 24.96 -22.31 -42.56
C THR A 12 23.62 -21.74 -43.10
N ALA A 13 23.24 -20.49 -42.83
CA ALA A 13 23.60 -19.25 -43.55
C ALA A 13 23.07 -19.16 -45.00
N THR A 14 22.27 -18.13 -45.32
CA THR A 14 22.66 -16.97 -46.17
C THR A 14 21.45 -16.20 -46.76
N ALA A 15 21.62 -14.87 -46.80
CA ALA A 15 21.00 -13.80 -47.63
C ALA A 15 19.76 -13.07 -47.08
N LEU A 16 19.79 -11.77 -46.72
CA LEU A 16 20.13 -10.52 -47.47
C LEU A 16 19.14 -10.28 -48.62
N LEU A 17 18.43 -9.16 -48.85
CA LEU A 17 18.44 -7.72 -48.50
C LEU A 17 17.08 -7.12 -49.06
N PRO A 18 16.89 -5.83 -49.37
CA PRO A 18 16.61 -4.67 -48.50
C PRO A 18 15.41 -3.81 -49.01
N LEU A 19 15.33 -2.54 -48.56
CA LEU A 19 14.73 -1.31 -49.16
C LEU A 19 13.70 -0.64 -48.22
N GLU A 20 14.09 0.41 -47.49
CA GLU A 20 14.10 1.85 -47.86
C GLU A 20 12.72 2.48 -47.56
N ALA A 21 12.57 3.41 -46.60
CA ALA A 21 13.11 4.77 -46.43
C ALA A 21 12.23 5.85 -47.07
N ASP A 22 12.27 7.03 -46.43
CA ASP A 22 11.72 8.35 -46.79
C ASP A 22 10.27 8.69 -46.40
N SER A 23 9.92 9.92 -46.00
CA SER A 23 10.65 11.08 -45.48
C SER A 23 9.64 12.18 -45.04
N CYS A 24 10.07 13.03 -44.10
CA CYS A 24 9.93 14.50 -43.97
C CYS A 24 8.60 15.32 -43.99
N ALA A 25 8.62 16.30 -43.05
CA ALA A 25 8.12 17.70 -43.10
C ALA A 25 6.62 18.00 -42.89
N ALA A 26 6.14 19.15 -42.40
CA ALA A 26 6.59 20.29 -41.58
C ALA A 26 5.37 21.26 -41.45
N ALA A 27 5.39 22.17 -40.47
CA ALA A 27 4.54 23.39 -40.30
C ALA A 27 3.05 23.18 -39.93
N SER A 28 2.31 24.06 -39.24
CA SER A 28 2.39 25.47 -38.77
C SER A 28 1.33 25.64 -37.65
N ALA A 29 1.60 26.30 -36.52
CA ALA A 29 1.30 27.71 -36.19
C ALA A 29 -0.19 28.16 -36.23
N GLU A 30 -0.56 28.94 -35.20
CA GLU A 30 -1.76 29.78 -35.00
C GLU A 30 -3.04 29.07 -34.49
N GLY A 31 -3.85 29.62 -33.57
CA GLY A 31 -3.93 30.99 -33.09
C GLY A 31 -4.57 31.13 -31.70
N HIS A 32 -4.33 32.33 -31.16
CA HIS A 32 -4.94 32.93 -29.98
C HIS A 32 -6.46 33.09 -30.13
N GLU A 33 -7.23 32.76 -29.09
CA GLU A 33 -8.46 33.49 -28.77
C GLU A 33 -8.59 33.71 -27.26
N GLN A 34 -8.65 34.99 -26.89
CA GLN A 34 -9.12 35.47 -25.59
C GLN A 34 -10.65 35.59 -25.61
N PRO A 35 -11.36 35.36 -24.50
CA PRO A 35 -12.69 35.92 -24.32
C PRO A 35 -12.61 37.25 -23.58
N THR A 36 -13.17 38.27 -24.22
CA THR A 36 -13.44 39.59 -23.69
C THR A 36 -14.48 39.57 -22.57
N HIS A 37 -14.30 40.49 -21.64
CA HIS A 37 -15.23 40.81 -20.57
C HIS A 37 -16.44 41.66 -21.04
N TRP A 38 -17.47 41.65 -20.19
CA TRP A 38 -18.45 42.71 -19.84
C TRP A 38 -19.95 42.45 -20.16
N PRO A 39 -20.86 43.00 -19.31
CA PRO A 39 -22.03 42.32 -18.73
C PRO A 39 -23.34 43.05 -19.09
N ILE A 40 -24.45 42.72 -18.40
CA ILE A 40 -25.77 43.42 -18.25
C ILE A 40 -26.81 42.30 -18.07
N SER A 41 -27.89 42.34 -17.29
CA SER A 41 -28.42 43.16 -16.19
C SER A 41 -29.71 42.44 -15.75
N ARG A 42 -29.98 42.49 -14.44
CA ARG A 42 -31.28 42.48 -13.72
C ARG A 42 -32.57 42.14 -14.49
N ARG A 43 -33.41 41.26 -13.91
CA ARG A 43 -34.71 41.53 -13.23
C ARG A 43 -35.41 40.20 -12.90
N VAL A 44 -35.69 39.91 -11.62
CA VAL A 44 -36.99 40.08 -10.91
C VAL A 44 -38.14 39.26 -11.51
N GLY A 45 -38.62 38.30 -10.73
CA GLY A 45 -39.87 37.56 -10.96
C GLY A 45 -40.21 36.64 -9.79
N LEU A 46 -40.77 37.20 -8.73
CA LEU A 46 -41.52 36.47 -7.69
C LEU A 46 -42.80 35.89 -8.32
N ILE A 47 -43.08 34.59 -8.13
CA ILE A 47 -44.46 34.07 -8.06
C ILE A 47 -44.54 33.03 -6.94
N THR A 48 -45.46 33.30 -6.02
CA THR A 48 -45.87 32.50 -4.86
C THR A 48 -46.99 31.52 -5.21
N SER A 49 -47.10 30.48 -4.35
CA SER A 49 -48.34 29.81 -3.88
C SER A 49 -48.66 28.40 -4.39
N ALA A 50 -48.40 27.43 -3.50
CA ALA A 50 -49.35 26.49 -2.85
C ALA A 50 -50.33 25.64 -3.67
N VAL A 51 -50.30 24.30 -3.48
CA VAL A 51 -51.49 23.43 -3.28
C VAL A 51 -51.13 22.24 -2.37
N ALA A 52 -52.12 21.78 -1.60
CA ALA A 52 -52.08 21.02 -0.37
C ALA A 52 -52.21 19.48 -0.48
N VAL A 53 -51.73 18.83 0.60
CA VAL A 53 -52.28 17.70 1.40
C VAL A 53 -53.55 16.98 0.93
N VAL A 54 -53.49 15.64 0.89
CA VAL A 54 -54.59 14.72 1.28
C VAL A 54 -54.04 13.55 2.12
N VAL A 55 -54.73 13.25 3.22
CA VAL A 55 -54.50 12.20 4.23
C VAL A 55 -55.68 11.21 4.18
N ALA A 56 -55.43 9.91 4.44
CA ALA A 56 -56.25 8.93 5.22
C ALA A 56 -55.87 7.48 4.79
N VAL A 57 -55.31 6.58 5.62
CA VAL A 57 -55.74 5.91 6.87
C VAL A 57 -56.80 4.80 6.68
N ALA A 58 -56.38 3.53 6.88
CA ALA A 58 -57.06 2.43 7.60
C ALA A 58 -56.15 1.17 7.49
N ALA A 59 -55.44 0.67 8.51
CA ALA A 59 -55.80 0.15 9.83
C ALA A 59 -56.48 -1.24 9.84
N LEU A 60 -55.73 -2.22 10.36
CA LEU A 60 -56.12 -3.40 11.17
C LEU A 60 -56.84 -4.60 10.52
N GLY A 61 -56.14 -5.76 10.55
CA GLY A 61 -56.73 -7.09 10.46
C GLY A 61 -55.78 -8.16 11.05
N ARG A 62 -56.16 -8.71 12.21
CA ARG A 62 -55.41 -9.67 13.04
C ARG A 62 -55.49 -11.13 12.53
N LEU A 63 -54.40 -11.87 12.77
CA LEU A 63 -54.28 -13.25 13.30
C LEU A 63 -54.92 -14.48 12.61
N THR A 64 -54.06 -15.50 12.53
CA THR A 64 -54.26 -16.97 12.50
C THR A 64 -54.66 -17.65 11.17
N ARG A 65 -53.74 -18.49 10.67
CA ARG A 65 -53.98 -19.94 10.52
C ARG A 65 -52.68 -20.70 10.20
N SER A 66 -52.42 -21.72 11.00
CA SER A 66 -51.57 -22.85 10.65
C SER A 66 -52.14 -23.56 9.44
N ASN A 67 -51.28 -24.00 8.51
CA ASN A 67 -51.50 -25.29 7.88
C ASN A 67 -50.18 -25.92 7.48
N SER A 68 -49.98 -27.10 8.04
CA SER A 68 -48.96 -28.08 7.76
C SER A 68 -49.18 -28.75 6.39
N GLN A 69 -48.08 -29.31 5.88
CA GLN A 69 -47.93 -30.35 4.85
C GLN A 69 -47.79 -29.89 3.39
N LEU A 70 -46.55 -29.98 2.89
CA LEU A 70 -46.25 -30.96 1.85
C LEU A 70 -44.76 -31.33 1.88
N ARG A 71 -44.51 -32.58 2.27
CA ARG A 71 -43.25 -33.30 2.08
C ARG A 71 -43.08 -33.59 0.59
N TRP A 72 -41.92 -33.27 0.04
CA TRP A 72 -41.28 -34.11 -0.97
C TRP A 72 -39.96 -34.61 -0.37
N LEU A 73 -39.89 -35.93 -0.21
CA LEU A 73 -38.69 -36.66 0.14
C LEU A 73 -37.82 -36.72 -1.12
N ASP A 74 -36.61 -36.17 -1.05
CA ASP A 74 -35.51 -36.73 -1.79
C ASP A 74 -34.34 -37.00 -0.84
N ASN A 75 -33.86 -38.24 -0.93
CA ASN A 75 -32.95 -38.89 0.00
C ASN A 75 -31.53 -38.78 -0.59
N SER A 76 -30.78 -37.76 -0.18
CA SER A 76 -29.34 -37.68 -0.46
C SER A 76 -28.60 -36.90 0.63
N GLY A 77 -28.43 -37.55 1.78
CA GLY A 77 -27.42 -37.25 2.81
C GLY A 77 -27.54 -35.91 3.55
N PRO A 78 -27.24 -35.84 4.86
CA PRO A 78 -26.96 -34.57 5.52
C PRO A 78 -25.57 -34.11 5.05
N GLY A 79 -25.50 -33.54 3.85
CA GLY A 79 -24.45 -32.58 3.54
C GLY A 79 -24.62 -31.45 4.55
N LEU A 80 -23.70 -31.39 5.51
CA LEU A 80 -23.61 -30.28 6.44
C LEU A 80 -23.42 -29.03 5.58
N VAL A 81 -24.51 -28.30 5.32
CA VAL A 81 -24.42 -26.95 4.78
C VAL A 81 -23.78 -26.17 5.93
N LEU A 82 -22.45 -26.09 5.92
CA LEU A 82 -21.72 -25.14 6.73
C LEU A 82 -22.28 -23.78 6.30
N ASP A 83 -23.16 -23.22 7.13
CA ASP A 83 -23.60 -21.84 6.98
C ASP A 83 -22.33 -21.02 6.73
N ALA A 84 -22.29 -20.35 5.58
CA ALA A 84 -21.12 -19.61 5.15
C ALA A 84 -20.71 -18.69 6.30
N VAL A 85 -19.52 -18.93 6.88
CA VAL A 85 -18.96 -18.10 7.94
C VAL A 85 -19.07 -16.66 7.45
N PRO A 86 -19.78 -15.75 8.16
CA PRO A 86 -20.02 -14.41 7.67
C PRO A 86 -18.69 -13.72 7.39
N THR A 87 -18.31 -13.62 6.11
CA THR A 87 -17.01 -13.06 5.76
C THR A 87 -17.04 -11.56 6.02
N GLY A 88 -15.96 -11.03 6.61
CA GLY A 88 -15.73 -9.60 6.72
C GLY A 88 -15.76 -8.90 5.34
N PRO A 89 -15.93 -7.56 5.32
CA PRO A 89 -16.01 -6.81 4.07
C PRO A 89 -14.76 -6.98 3.22
N THR A 90 -14.95 -6.97 1.90
CA THR A 90 -13.85 -6.66 0.98
C THR A 90 -13.75 -5.14 0.90
N TRP A 91 -12.70 -4.59 1.46
CA TRP A 91 -12.40 -3.16 1.45
C TRP A 91 -12.14 -2.63 0.04
N GLY A 92 -11.54 -3.47 -0.82
CA GLY A 92 -11.30 -3.17 -2.23
C GLY A 92 -10.04 -2.35 -2.45
N CYS A 93 -9.99 -1.66 -3.59
CA CYS A 93 -8.91 -0.76 -3.94
C CYS A 93 -8.94 0.52 -3.12
N GLY A 94 -7.76 1.02 -2.79
CA GLY A 94 -7.54 2.28 -2.11
C GLY A 94 -6.27 2.97 -2.55
N LEU A 95 -5.84 3.98 -1.82
CA LEU A 95 -4.58 4.66 -2.03
C LEU A 95 -4.14 5.48 -0.81
N VAL A 96 -2.87 5.87 -0.82
CA VAL A 96 -2.31 6.94 0.00
C VAL A 96 -1.69 7.99 -0.91
N GLY A 97 -1.79 9.25 -0.53
CA GLY A 97 -1.16 10.37 -1.23
C GLY A 97 -2.13 11.29 -1.98
N SER A 98 -1.57 12.25 -2.71
CA SER A 98 -2.33 13.39 -3.25
C SER A 98 -3.31 13.00 -4.38
N ILE A 99 -4.58 13.39 -4.25
CA ILE A 99 -5.64 13.17 -5.23
C ILE A 99 -6.13 14.54 -5.74
N PRO A 100 -5.80 14.92 -6.98
CA PRO A 100 -6.20 16.21 -7.51
C PRO A 100 -7.71 16.25 -7.77
N GLY A 101 -8.25 17.47 -7.78
CA GLY A 101 -9.65 17.69 -8.16
C GLY A 101 -10.67 17.29 -7.10
N ILE A 102 -10.30 17.25 -5.82
CA ILE A 102 -11.24 17.18 -4.69
C ILE A 102 -11.20 18.53 -3.95
N SER A 103 -12.34 19.20 -3.83
CA SER A 103 -12.46 20.45 -3.07
C SER A 103 -12.46 20.16 -1.56
N GLN A 104 -12.29 21.20 -0.73
CA GLN A 104 -12.39 21.09 0.72
C GLN A 104 -13.78 20.61 1.19
N GLN A 105 -14.82 20.81 0.39
CA GLN A 105 -16.16 20.29 0.65
C GLN A 105 -16.36 18.86 0.13
N GLY A 106 -15.31 18.21 -0.37
CA GLY A 106 -15.34 16.87 -0.94
C GLY A 106 -16.04 16.78 -2.30
N GLN A 107 -16.21 17.90 -3.01
CA GLN A 107 -16.70 17.89 -4.39
C GLN A 107 -15.59 17.47 -5.35
N THR A 108 -15.92 16.59 -6.29
CA THR A 108 -14.96 16.01 -7.23
C THR A 108 -15.08 16.66 -8.61
N THR A 109 -13.97 16.82 -9.30
CA THR A 109 -14.01 17.06 -10.75
C THR A 109 -14.53 15.80 -11.47
N PRO A 110 -15.08 15.92 -12.70
CA PRO A 110 -15.55 14.75 -13.44
C PRO A 110 -14.47 13.68 -13.67
N GLU A 111 -13.21 14.09 -13.86
CA GLU A 111 -12.09 13.15 -14.03
C GLU A 111 -11.80 12.38 -12.74
N THR A 112 -11.70 13.08 -11.61
CA THR A 112 -11.49 12.48 -10.29
C THR A 112 -12.64 11.56 -9.91
N GLN A 113 -13.89 11.94 -10.19
CA GLN A 113 -15.05 11.08 -9.92
C GLN A 113 -15.02 9.80 -10.75
N ARG A 114 -14.68 9.88 -12.04
CA ARG A 114 -14.50 8.68 -12.89
C ARG A 114 -13.45 7.73 -12.32
N PHE A 115 -12.33 8.27 -11.85
CA PHE A 115 -11.29 7.49 -11.19
C PHE A 115 -11.83 6.79 -9.94
N ILE A 116 -12.49 7.53 -9.04
CA ILE A 116 -13.11 7.01 -7.82
C ILE A 116 -14.11 5.90 -8.13
N ASP A 117 -15.02 6.12 -9.08
CA ASP A 117 -16.05 5.15 -9.46
C ASP A 117 -15.47 3.84 -9.99
N ALA A 118 -14.36 3.91 -10.74
CA ALA A 118 -13.66 2.73 -11.23
C ALA A 118 -12.99 1.90 -10.11
N LEU A 119 -12.62 2.52 -8.98
CA LEU A 119 -12.04 1.82 -7.84
C LEU A 119 -13.13 1.16 -6.97
N LYS A 120 -14.26 1.84 -6.76
CA LYS A 120 -15.38 1.39 -5.90
C LYS A 120 -15.90 -0.01 -6.25
N VAL A 121 -15.82 -0.41 -7.51
CA VAL A 121 -16.33 -1.70 -7.99
C VAL A 121 -15.65 -2.92 -7.36
N SER A 122 -14.44 -2.73 -6.80
CA SER A 122 -13.67 -3.76 -6.08
C SER A 122 -14.03 -3.89 -4.60
N SER A 123 -14.83 -2.96 -4.07
CA SER A 123 -15.22 -2.91 -2.67
C SER A 123 -16.64 -3.43 -2.47
N SER A 124 -16.85 -4.27 -1.45
CA SER A 124 -18.20 -4.69 -1.03
C SER A 124 -18.96 -3.56 -0.34
N LEU A 125 -18.26 -2.47 0.03
CA LEU A 125 -18.84 -1.30 0.69
C LEU A 125 -19.21 -0.20 -0.31
N GLY A 126 -18.89 -0.39 -1.60
CA GLY A 126 -19.12 0.61 -2.63
C GLY A 126 -18.41 1.93 -2.34
N LYS A 127 -17.22 1.88 -1.73
CA LYS A 127 -16.37 3.03 -1.38
C LYS A 127 -14.91 2.74 -1.71
N VAL A 128 -14.11 3.78 -1.89
CA VAL A 128 -12.65 3.68 -2.06
C VAL A 128 -12.00 3.79 -0.69
N THR A 129 -11.03 2.95 -0.37
CA THR A 129 -10.28 3.14 0.87
C THR A 129 -9.20 4.20 0.69
N TYR A 130 -9.03 5.05 1.69
CA TYR A 130 -7.93 5.99 1.75
C TYR A 130 -7.32 5.86 3.13
N TRP A 131 -6.00 5.79 3.19
CA TRP A 131 -5.32 5.81 4.46
C TRP A 131 -4.20 6.83 4.39
N ALA A 132 -3.75 7.25 5.56
CA ALA A 132 -2.59 8.10 5.71
C ALA A 132 -1.98 7.80 7.06
N TRP A 133 -0.78 8.31 7.29
CA TRP A 133 -0.05 8.23 8.56
C TRP A 133 -0.69 9.07 9.68
N SER A 134 -1.96 8.82 9.96
CA SER A 134 -2.80 9.55 10.90
C SER A 134 -3.90 8.66 11.47
N LEU A 135 -4.29 8.94 12.71
CA LEU A 135 -5.42 8.30 13.37
C LEU A 135 -6.77 8.93 13.01
N THR A 136 -6.77 10.09 12.33
CA THR A 136 -8.00 10.81 11.95
C THR A 136 -7.89 11.42 10.56
N ASN A 137 -9.04 11.54 9.88
CA ASN A 137 -9.12 12.22 8.58
C ASN A 137 -9.01 13.76 8.68
N ASN A 138 -8.96 14.29 9.90
CA ASN A 138 -8.95 15.73 10.17
C ASN A 138 -7.61 16.42 9.97
N GLN A 139 -6.56 15.61 10.03
CA GLN A 139 -5.17 16.02 9.87
C GLN A 139 -4.69 15.80 8.44
N LEU A 140 -5.57 15.30 7.55
CA LEU A 140 -5.22 15.11 6.16
C LEU A 140 -5.02 16.46 5.49
N ALA A 141 -3.88 16.61 4.81
CA ALA A 141 -3.70 17.66 3.82
C ALA A 141 -4.64 17.44 2.61
N GLN A 142 -4.96 16.17 2.32
CA GLN A 142 -5.82 15.76 1.23
C GLN A 142 -7.31 15.77 1.65
N PRO A 143 -8.17 16.62 1.04
CA PRO A 143 -9.61 16.49 1.23
C PRO A 143 -10.12 15.22 0.53
N LEU A 144 -11.06 14.52 1.16
CA LEU A 144 -11.71 13.32 0.61
C LEU A 144 -13.20 13.53 0.45
N SER A 145 -13.79 13.00 -0.63
CA SER A 145 -15.24 12.99 -0.85
C SER A 145 -15.95 11.94 0.02
N ALA A 146 -17.29 11.93 -0.02
CA ALA A 146 -18.11 10.94 0.68
C ALA A 146 -17.99 9.52 0.11
N ASP A 147 -17.36 9.36 -1.06
CA ASP A 147 -17.08 8.07 -1.68
C ASP A 147 -15.88 7.34 -1.04
N PHE A 148 -15.18 7.99 -0.10
CA PHE A 148 -14.05 7.40 0.59
C PHE A 148 -14.40 6.83 1.97
N LEU A 149 -13.66 5.79 2.33
CA LEU A 149 -13.49 5.29 3.69
C LEU A 149 -12.06 5.61 4.16
N PHE A 150 -11.94 6.47 5.16
CA PHE A 150 -10.65 6.72 5.81
C PHE A 150 -10.29 5.54 6.73
N MET A 151 -9.18 4.87 6.48
CA MET A 151 -8.64 3.81 7.34
C MET A 151 -7.57 4.42 8.26
N PRO A 152 -7.85 4.58 9.56
CA PRO A 152 -6.87 5.10 10.51
C PRO A 152 -5.76 4.10 10.75
N GLU A 153 -4.55 4.63 10.95
CA GLU A 153 -3.36 3.84 11.21
C GLU A 153 -2.68 4.22 12.51
N THR A 154 -2.26 3.19 13.24
CA THR A 154 -1.43 3.37 14.42
C THR A 154 0.02 3.51 14.01
N TRP A 155 0.60 4.70 14.17
CA TRP A 155 1.98 4.94 13.74
C TRP A 155 3.02 4.17 14.57
N GLY A 156 2.82 3.99 15.89
CA GLY A 156 3.83 3.40 16.78
C GLY A 156 3.33 2.37 17.79
N ALA A 157 4.25 1.81 18.57
CA ALA A 157 3.96 0.71 19.49
C ALA A 157 3.29 1.09 20.81
N GLY A 158 3.13 2.39 21.08
CA GLY A 158 2.42 2.88 22.25
C GLY A 158 0.90 2.70 22.14
N PRO A 159 0.18 2.74 23.27
CA PRO A 159 -1.26 2.61 23.27
C PRO A 159 -1.94 3.84 22.63
N VAL A 160 -2.95 3.59 21.81
CA VAL A 160 -3.81 4.63 21.24
C VAL A 160 -4.94 4.95 22.22
N GLN A 161 -5.16 6.23 22.47
CA GLN A 161 -6.26 6.69 23.31
C GLN A 161 -7.54 6.89 22.50
N ALA A 162 -8.70 6.63 23.10
CA ALA A 162 -9.99 6.77 22.42
C ALA A 162 -10.22 8.20 21.91
N GLN A 163 -9.73 9.22 22.62
CA GLN A 163 -9.78 10.62 22.19
C GLN A 163 -9.04 10.85 20.87
N SER A 164 -7.93 10.13 20.63
CA SER A 164 -7.16 10.21 19.39
C SER A 164 -7.87 9.56 18.20
N LEU A 165 -8.88 8.72 18.45
CA LEU A 165 -9.72 8.06 17.45
C LEU A 165 -11.05 8.78 17.24
N GLN A 166 -11.28 9.92 17.89
CA GLN A 166 -12.54 10.65 17.77
C GLN A 166 -12.81 11.03 16.32
N LYS A 167 -13.97 10.57 15.84
CA LYS A 167 -14.53 10.95 14.55
C LYS A 167 -14.70 12.46 14.54
N SER A 168 -13.86 13.12 13.78
CA SER A 168 -13.92 14.55 13.66
C SER A 168 -15.05 15.00 12.74
N GLY A 169 -15.83 15.95 13.22
CA GLY A 169 -17.16 16.22 12.66
C GLY A 169 -17.23 17.02 11.36
N TRP A 170 -16.16 17.53 10.75
CA TRP A 170 -16.37 18.59 9.73
C TRP A 170 -15.38 18.77 8.57
N ARG A 171 -14.15 18.23 8.58
CA ARG A 171 -13.16 18.57 7.52
C ARG A 171 -13.23 17.74 6.25
N SER A 172 -13.77 16.52 6.32
CA SER A 172 -13.93 15.67 5.15
C SER A 172 -15.29 14.97 5.20
N PRO A 173 -16.04 14.97 4.08
CA PRO A 173 -17.23 14.14 3.94
C PRO A 173 -16.99 12.62 4.00
N SER A 174 -15.74 12.17 3.96
CA SER A 174 -15.41 10.75 4.06
C SER A 174 -15.84 10.17 5.42
N GLU A 175 -16.26 8.91 5.39
CA GLU A 175 -16.54 8.16 6.60
C GLU A 175 -15.25 7.50 7.11
N THR A 176 -15.13 7.36 8.43
CA THR A 176 -14.06 6.51 9.00
C THR A 176 -14.44 5.04 8.84
N ALA A 177 -13.52 4.24 8.32
CA ALA A 177 -13.65 2.80 8.21
C ALA A 177 -13.85 2.16 9.59
N THR A 178 -14.54 1.02 9.64
CA THR A 178 -14.77 0.26 10.88
C THR A 178 -13.59 -0.65 11.24
N ILE A 179 -12.41 -0.39 10.65
CA ILE A 179 -11.15 -1.08 10.94
C ILE A 179 -10.12 -0.06 11.42
N LEU A 180 -9.34 -0.42 12.45
CA LEU A 180 -8.14 0.28 12.83
C LEU A 180 -6.93 -0.51 12.34
N LEU A 181 -6.05 0.13 11.57
CA LEU A 181 -4.80 -0.48 11.15
C LEU A 181 -3.80 -0.47 12.32
N GLY A 182 -3.09 -1.58 12.45
CA GLY A 182 -2.10 -1.81 13.51
C GLY A 182 -0.86 -0.91 13.39
N MET A 183 0.16 -1.22 14.20
CA MET A 183 1.41 -0.46 14.22
C MET A 183 2.07 -0.44 12.84
N ASN A 184 2.54 0.71 12.40
CA ASN A 184 3.25 0.81 11.14
C ASN A 184 4.63 0.13 11.21
N GLU A 185 4.93 -0.72 10.21
CA GLU A 185 6.17 -1.48 9.92
C GLU A 185 7.09 -1.77 11.12
N PRO A 186 6.60 -2.44 12.19
CA PRO A 186 7.43 -2.74 13.36
C PRO A 186 8.61 -3.66 13.04
N ASP A 187 8.60 -4.30 11.88
CA ASP A 187 9.54 -5.31 11.43
C ASP A 187 10.60 -4.78 10.44
N ILE A 188 10.69 -3.46 10.23
CA ILE A 188 11.81 -2.88 9.49
C ILE A 188 13.01 -2.67 10.40
N ARG A 189 14.18 -3.13 9.94
CA ARG A 189 15.48 -2.78 10.51
C ARG A 189 15.97 -1.41 10.03
N GLY A 190 15.80 -0.39 10.89
CA GLY A 190 16.84 0.61 11.11
C GLY A 190 17.09 1.62 10.01
N MET A 191 16.08 1.93 9.20
CA MET A 191 16.17 3.11 8.37
C MET A 191 15.86 4.35 9.22
N CYS A 192 16.90 5.11 9.53
CA CYS A 192 16.71 6.46 10.04
C CYS A 192 16.16 7.30 8.87
N MET A 193 14.84 7.41 8.75
CA MET A 193 14.15 8.00 7.58
C MET A 193 14.37 9.51 7.37
N THR A 194 15.36 10.12 8.00
CA THR A 194 15.74 11.50 7.66
C THR A 194 16.55 11.49 6.36
N PRO A 195 16.26 12.36 5.38
CA PRO A 195 17.12 12.55 4.21
C PRO A 195 18.60 12.70 4.61
N GLY A 196 19.49 11.87 4.05
CA GLY A 196 20.95 11.96 4.30
C GLY A 196 21.58 10.88 5.21
N THR A 197 20.86 9.81 5.56
CA THR A 197 21.32 8.75 6.50
C THR A 197 21.78 7.45 5.84
N ALA A 198 22.02 7.44 4.53
CA ALA A 198 22.58 6.27 3.85
C ALA A 198 23.89 5.82 4.57
N GLY A 199 23.91 4.58 5.06
CA GLY A 199 25.04 4.00 5.80
C GLY A 199 24.83 3.81 7.32
N CYS A 200 23.69 4.19 7.88
CA CYS A 200 23.34 3.88 9.27
C CYS A 200 23.02 2.39 9.44
N SER A 201 23.81 1.70 10.27
CA SER A 201 23.58 0.29 10.63
C SER A 201 22.82 0.12 11.95
N ALA A 202 22.78 1.16 12.79
CA ALA A 202 22.05 1.18 14.06
C ALA A 202 21.79 2.64 14.52
N PRO A 203 20.76 2.87 15.36
CA PRO A 203 20.68 4.12 16.11
C PRO A 203 21.85 4.21 17.10
N CYS A 204 22.21 5.44 17.44
CA CYS A 204 23.16 5.68 18.51
C CYS A 204 22.68 5.16 19.86
N THR A 205 23.60 4.59 20.64
CA THR A 205 23.36 4.34 22.06
C THR A 205 23.07 5.68 22.79
N PRO A 206 22.28 5.68 23.88
CA PRO A 206 22.09 6.88 24.69
C PRO A 206 23.41 7.53 25.10
N GLN A 207 24.42 6.71 25.46
CA GLN A 207 25.76 7.18 25.81
C GLN A 207 26.47 7.87 24.64
N ALA A 208 26.40 7.32 23.43
CA ALA A 208 26.98 7.96 22.24
C ALA A 208 26.25 9.25 21.87
N TYR A 209 24.92 9.30 22.07
CA TYR A 209 24.11 10.50 21.87
C TYR A 209 24.48 11.61 22.87
N GLU A 210 24.59 11.26 24.16
CA GLU A 210 24.98 12.17 25.25
C GLU A 210 26.43 12.65 25.10
N ALA A 211 27.33 11.78 24.65
CA ALA A 211 28.72 12.11 24.37
C ALA A 211 28.93 12.93 23.08
N ASN A 212 27.85 13.21 22.34
CA ASN A 212 27.89 13.85 21.02
C ASN A 212 28.79 13.12 20.01
N ASP A 213 28.99 11.81 20.19
CA ASP A 213 29.72 10.88 19.30
C ASP A 213 28.80 10.32 18.19
N CYS A 214 27.72 11.06 17.93
CA CYS A 214 26.68 10.73 16.98
C CYS A 214 26.55 11.89 16.00
N PRO A 215 27.14 11.77 14.80
CA PRO A 215 27.05 12.81 13.81
C PRO A 215 25.58 13.10 13.50
N VAL A 216 25.25 14.39 13.46
CA VAL A 216 23.98 14.88 12.94
C VAL A 216 23.99 14.60 11.44
N PRO A 217 22.93 14.02 10.85
CA PRO A 217 22.88 13.85 9.41
C PRO A 217 23.19 15.18 8.73
N ALA A 218 24.16 15.21 7.82
CA ALA A 218 24.28 16.36 6.93
C ALA A 218 22.94 16.56 6.23
N GLN A 219 22.47 17.81 6.22
CA GLN A 219 21.34 18.20 5.37
C GLN A 219 21.65 17.70 3.95
N PRO A 220 20.71 17.04 3.25
CA PRO A 220 20.92 16.66 1.87
C PRO A 220 21.32 17.92 1.09
N VAL A 221 22.53 17.90 0.57
CA VAL A 221 23.04 18.97 -0.28
C VAL A 221 22.33 18.81 -1.62
N HIS A 222 21.19 19.47 -1.78
CA HIS A 222 20.43 19.55 -3.03
C HIS A 222 21.13 20.49 -4.03
N ASP A 223 22.39 20.23 -4.36
CA ASP A 223 23.14 21.12 -5.26
C ASP A 223 22.79 20.89 -6.75
N GLY A 224 21.78 20.06 -7.06
CA GLY A 224 21.36 19.78 -8.44
C GLY A 224 22.42 19.10 -9.31
N VAL A 225 23.60 18.79 -8.75
CA VAL A 225 24.68 18.09 -9.44
C VAL A 225 24.51 16.59 -9.21
N MET A 226 24.17 15.89 -10.28
CA MET A 226 24.18 14.42 -10.30
C MET A 226 25.61 13.92 -10.03
N PRO A 227 25.85 13.02 -9.06
CA PRO A 227 27.18 12.46 -8.83
C PRO A 227 27.75 11.86 -10.12
N ALA A 228 29.03 12.08 -10.41
CA ALA A 228 29.67 11.63 -11.65
C ALA A 228 29.49 10.12 -11.91
N ARG A 229 29.44 9.29 -10.85
CA ARG A 229 29.15 7.86 -10.95
C ARG A 229 27.72 7.57 -11.41
N LEU A 230 26.74 8.29 -10.86
CA LEU A 230 25.35 8.16 -11.27
C LEU A 230 25.17 8.65 -12.71
N ALA A 231 25.83 9.75 -13.10
CA ALA A 231 25.84 10.23 -14.48
C ALA A 231 26.43 9.19 -15.45
N ALA A 232 27.57 8.58 -15.11
CA ALA A 232 28.16 7.49 -15.90
C ALA A 232 27.23 6.27 -15.99
N LYS A 233 26.50 5.96 -14.90
CA LYS A 233 25.49 4.89 -14.92
C LYS A 233 24.34 5.23 -15.86
N CYS A 234 23.78 6.44 -15.79
CA CYS A 234 22.71 6.89 -16.69
C CYS A 234 23.16 6.87 -18.17
N GLN A 235 24.43 7.18 -18.44
CA GLN A 235 25.01 7.04 -19.77
C GLN A 235 25.11 5.58 -20.22
N SER A 236 25.54 4.67 -19.33
CA SER A 236 25.70 3.24 -19.63
C SER A 236 24.40 2.53 -20.00
N ILE A 237 23.26 3.04 -19.51
CA ILE A 237 21.92 2.52 -19.85
C ILE A 237 21.27 3.25 -21.04
N GLY A 238 22.03 4.08 -21.75
CA GLY A 238 21.64 4.67 -23.04
C GLY A 238 20.70 5.88 -22.97
N LEU A 239 20.56 6.53 -21.80
CA LEU A 239 19.50 7.54 -21.58
C LEU A 239 19.97 9.00 -21.59
N VAL A 240 21.27 9.27 -21.47
CA VAL A 240 21.73 10.66 -21.42
C VAL A 240 22.15 11.13 -22.82
N ARG A 241 21.32 11.97 -23.44
CA ARG A 241 21.85 13.10 -24.23
C ARG A 241 22.46 14.08 -23.23
N ALA A 242 23.76 14.33 -23.36
CA ALA A 242 24.59 15.12 -22.45
C ALA A 242 23.84 16.26 -21.72
N ILE A 243 23.68 16.15 -20.40
CA ILE A 243 23.42 17.32 -19.56
C ILE A 243 24.69 18.18 -19.65
N PRO A 244 24.61 19.47 -20.04
CA PRO A 244 25.79 20.29 -20.20
C PRO A 244 26.53 20.41 -18.85
N GLU A 245 27.75 19.86 -18.81
CA GLU A 245 28.67 20.01 -17.69
C GLU A 245 28.94 21.50 -17.44
N LYS A 246 28.38 22.05 -16.38
CA LYS A 246 29.02 23.17 -15.67
C LYS A 246 29.62 22.61 -14.39
N SER A 247 30.85 22.13 -14.51
CA SER A 247 31.66 21.62 -13.41
C SER A 247 32.36 22.79 -12.70
N HIS A 248 31.95 23.06 -11.46
CA HIS A 248 32.87 23.58 -10.45
C HIS A 248 33.20 22.42 -9.52
N ALA A 249 34.39 21.86 -9.66
CA ALA A 249 34.91 20.83 -8.78
C ALA A 249 35.24 21.46 -7.42
N VAL A 250 34.45 21.14 -6.39
CA VAL A 250 34.86 21.33 -5.00
C VAL A 250 35.38 19.99 -4.49
N GLY A 251 36.70 19.93 -4.25
CA GLY A 251 37.35 18.78 -3.65
C GLY A 251 36.94 18.64 -2.19
N GLY A 252 36.19 17.59 -1.87
CA GLY A 252 35.90 17.16 -0.51
C GLY A 252 36.10 15.65 -0.38
N SER A 253 37.31 15.25 -0.01
CA SER A 253 37.60 13.89 0.46
C SER A 253 37.24 13.79 1.94
N GLY A 254 36.38 12.83 2.30
CA GLY A 254 36.38 12.24 3.65
C GLY A 254 35.04 12.32 4.42
N ALA A 255 34.60 11.13 4.85
CA ALA A 255 33.49 10.82 5.76
C ALA A 255 32.06 11.00 5.21
N HIS A 256 31.31 9.89 5.15
CA HIS A 256 29.84 9.92 5.07
C HIS A 256 29.33 10.73 6.26
N PRO A 257 28.72 11.91 6.05
CA PRO A 257 28.58 12.90 7.12
C PRO A 257 27.36 12.63 8.03
N GLY A 258 27.12 11.37 8.39
CA GLY A 258 25.96 10.96 9.19
C GLY A 258 26.17 9.74 10.07
N VAL A 259 27.35 9.09 10.04
CA VAL A 259 27.59 7.80 10.72
C VAL A 259 28.87 7.85 11.57
N ASN A 260 28.82 7.43 12.84
CA ASN A 260 30.02 7.33 13.68
C ASN A 260 30.87 6.11 13.33
N SER A 261 32.03 5.96 13.98
CA SER A 261 32.98 4.85 13.74
C SER A 261 32.39 3.44 13.94
N ARG A 262 31.22 3.34 14.57
CA ARG A 262 30.49 2.09 14.84
C ARG A 262 29.31 1.86 13.89
N GLY A 263 29.17 2.68 12.85
CA GLY A 263 28.01 2.56 11.97
C GLY A 263 26.72 3.16 12.56
N GLN A 264 26.80 3.97 13.64
CA GLN A 264 25.64 4.49 14.34
C GLN A 264 25.33 5.94 13.96
N CYS A 265 24.06 6.32 14.01
CA CYS A 265 23.61 7.65 13.61
C CYS A 265 22.76 8.32 14.67
N ARG A 266 22.78 9.66 14.71
CA ARG A 266 21.90 10.46 15.57
C ARG A 266 20.49 10.45 14.98
N CYS A 267 19.76 9.36 15.20
CA CYS A 267 18.36 9.24 14.83
C CYS A 267 17.56 10.00 15.90
N GLY A 268 17.55 11.34 15.79
CA GLY A 268 17.09 12.27 16.83
C GLY A 268 15.65 12.05 17.29
N MET A 269 14.87 11.37 16.46
CA MET A 269 13.74 10.53 16.80
C MET A 269 13.83 9.36 15.81
N ALA A 270 13.50 8.14 16.21
CA ALA A 270 13.01 7.19 15.23
C ALA A 270 11.65 7.73 14.74
N SER A 271 11.69 8.72 13.85
CA SER A 271 10.53 9.20 13.10
C SER A 271 10.24 8.25 11.93
N GLY A 272 11.05 7.20 11.79
CA GLY A 272 10.94 6.14 10.82
C GLY A 272 10.32 4.90 11.43
N VAL A 273 9.48 4.29 10.61
CA VAL A 273 8.77 3.07 10.87
C VAL A 273 9.73 1.94 11.28
N GLY A 274 9.37 1.19 12.34
CA GLY A 274 10.14 0.04 12.81
C GLY A 274 10.96 0.22 14.08
N PHE A 275 11.44 1.43 14.42
CA PHE A 275 12.23 1.65 15.64
C PHE A 275 11.43 2.29 16.77
N TRP A 276 10.48 1.54 17.35
CA TRP A 276 9.78 2.01 18.54
C TRP A 276 10.53 1.57 19.79
N SER A 277 11.42 2.44 20.30
CA SER A 277 12.08 2.20 21.58
C SER A 277 11.04 2.14 22.70
N MET A 278 10.58 0.94 22.99
CA MET A 278 9.67 0.64 24.08
C MET A 278 10.47 0.48 25.37
N ALA A 279 10.19 1.32 26.37
CA ALA A 279 10.79 1.19 27.68
C ALA A 279 10.51 -0.21 28.25
N GLY A 280 11.57 -0.90 28.69
CA GLY A 280 11.48 -2.27 29.22
C GLY A 280 11.73 -3.39 28.20
N CYS A 281 11.89 -3.07 26.91
CA CYS A 281 12.34 -4.02 25.90
C CYS A 281 13.86 -3.99 25.75
N ASN A 282 14.49 -5.15 25.50
CA ASN A 282 15.91 -5.20 25.16
C ASN A 282 16.15 -4.55 23.79
N LEU A 283 17.18 -3.70 23.68
CA LEU A 283 17.60 -3.05 22.44
C LEU A 283 17.95 -4.04 21.32
N HIS A 284 18.40 -5.26 21.64
CA HIS A 284 18.67 -6.30 20.66
C HIS A 284 17.41 -6.97 20.09
N SER A 285 16.28 -6.83 20.79
CA SER A 285 14.95 -7.29 20.36
C SER A 285 14.24 -6.23 19.52
N GLN A 286 14.89 -5.09 19.27
CA GLN A 286 14.40 -3.98 18.47
C GLN A 286 15.30 -3.74 17.25
N PRO A 287 14.71 -3.57 16.06
CA PRO A 287 13.28 -3.51 15.82
C PRO A 287 12.65 -4.90 15.93
N LEU A 288 11.33 -4.97 15.87
CA LEU A 288 10.56 -6.12 16.33
C LEU A 288 10.62 -7.38 15.43
N PRO A 289 11.34 -7.53 14.27
CA PRO A 289 11.29 -8.78 13.49
C PRO A 289 11.62 -10.04 14.28
N LYS A 290 12.43 -9.89 15.34
CA LYS A 290 12.88 -10.99 16.20
C LYS A 290 12.17 -11.01 17.55
N LEU A 291 11.18 -10.15 17.78
CA LEU A 291 10.45 -10.06 19.04
C LEU A 291 9.93 -11.45 19.48
N PHE A 292 9.40 -12.21 18.52
CA PHE A 292 8.83 -13.54 18.74
C PHE A 292 9.82 -14.68 18.44
N HIS A 293 11.07 -14.39 18.11
CA HIS A 293 12.10 -15.41 17.83
C HIS A 293 12.87 -15.75 19.10
N GLU A 294 13.43 -16.96 19.15
CA GLU A 294 14.19 -17.42 20.31
C GLU A 294 15.60 -16.78 20.40
N PRO A 295 16.06 -16.39 21.61
CA PRO A 295 15.30 -16.37 22.87
C PRO A 295 14.26 -15.24 22.88
N ARG A 296 13.00 -15.58 23.22
CA ARG A 296 11.90 -14.59 23.30
C ARG A 296 12.10 -13.60 24.46
N ASP A 297 11.87 -12.31 24.20
CA ASP A 297 11.82 -11.27 25.25
C ASP A 297 10.40 -11.17 25.80
N GLU A 298 10.03 -12.07 26.70
CA GLU A 298 8.66 -12.17 27.25
C GLU A 298 8.19 -10.87 27.92
N ASN A 299 9.11 -10.12 28.53
CA ASN A 299 8.77 -8.83 29.13
C ASN A 299 8.37 -7.82 28.06
N CYS A 300 9.14 -7.76 26.96
CA CYS A 300 8.80 -6.90 25.83
C CYS A 300 7.50 -7.32 25.14
N ILE A 301 7.30 -8.62 24.89
CA ILE A 301 6.07 -9.16 24.31
C ILE A 301 4.88 -8.79 25.18
N SER A 302 4.96 -9.04 26.50
CA SER A 302 3.90 -8.72 27.44
C SER A 302 3.56 -7.22 27.44
N LYS A 303 4.57 -6.34 27.36
CA LYS A 303 4.35 -4.89 27.30
C LYS A 303 3.67 -4.45 26.01
N ILE A 304 4.12 -4.95 24.86
CA ILE A 304 3.51 -4.64 23.56
C ILE A 304 2.07 -5.14 23.52
N MET A 305 1.80 -6.35 24.00
CA MET A 305 0.44 -6.90 24.06
C MET A 305 -0.46 -6.12 25.03
N GLN A 306 0.07 -5.61 26.14
CA GLN A 306 -0.68 -4.74 27.05
C GLN A 306 -1.08 -3.43 26.37
N ASP A 307 -0.15 -2.77 25.68
CA ASP A 307 -0.43 -1.53 24.95
C ASP A 307 -1.41 -1.77 23.81
N TRP A 308 -1.25 -2.88 23.08
CA TRP A 308 -2.18 -3.29 22.03
C TRP A 308 -3.59 -3.53 22.57
N ARG A 309 -3.75 -4.18 23.73
CA ARG A 309 -5.08 -4.37 24.35
C ARG A 309 -5.72 -3.05 24.77
N HIS A 310 -4.93 -2.06 25.21
CA HIS A 310 -5.46 -0.72 25.44
C HIS A 310 -5.94 -0.07 24.14
N THR A 311 -5.15 -0.15 23.06
CA THR A 311 -5.54 0.32 21.72
C THR A 311 -6.83 -0.35 21.25
N ALA A 312 -6.94 -1.68 21.38
CA ALA A 312 -8.12 -2.43 20.99
C ALA A 312 -9.38 -2.06 21.79
N ALA A 313 -9.24 -1.85 23.09
CA ALA A 313 -10.33 -1.37 23.94
C ALA A 313 -10.79 0.03 23.54
N ALA A 314 -9.84 0.94 23.28
CA ALA A 314 -10.13 2.28 22.78
C ALA A 314 -10.85 2.22 21.42
N ALA A 315 -10.35 1.44 20.46
CA ALA A 315 -10.98 1.26 19.15
C ALA A 315 -12.40 0.69 19.27
N THR A 316 -12.58 -0.37 20.05
CA THR A 316 -13.91 -0.98 20.26
C THR A 316 -14.89 0.02 20.89
N SER A 317 -14.45 0.80 21.88
CA SER A 317 -15.28 1.85 22.50
C SER A 317 -15.71 2.95 21.52
N MET A 318 -14.94 3.15 20.46
CA MET A 318 -15.21 4.12 19.39
C MET A 318 -15.99 3.52 18.21
N GLY A 319 -16.40 2.25 18.31
CA GLY A 319 -17.23 1.56 17.32
C GLY A 319 -16.45 0.93 16.17
N TYR A 320 -15.13 0.80 16.28
CA TYR A 320 -14.37 -0.03 15.35
C TYR A 320 -14.72 -1.51 15.58
N ARG A 321 -14.98 -2.23 14.49
CA ARG A 321 -15.37 -3.64 14.51
C ARG A 321 -14.17 -4.55 14.25
N TYR A 322 -13.20 -4.08 13.48
CA TYR A 322 -12.06 -4.87 13.03
C TYR A 322 -10.75 -4.20 13.45
N LEU A 323 -9.73 -5.03 13.61
CA LEU A 323 -8.34 -4.63 13.79
C LEU A 323 -7.50 -5.37 12.75
N SER A 324 -6.45 -4.74 12.24
CA SER A 324 -5.40 -5.47 11.54
C SER A 324 -4.25 -5.81 12.50
N THR A 325 -3.43 -6.78 12.13
CA THR A 325 -2.07 -6.88 12.67
C THR A 325 -1.29 -5.60 12.38
N PRO A 326 -0.12 -5.40 12.98
CA PRO A 326 0.82 -4.41 12.49
C PRO A 326 1.07 -4.56 10.99
N LEU A 327 1.39 -3.45 10.34
CA LEU A 327 1.59 -3.33 8.90
C LEU A 327 2.99 -3.80 8.55
N ILE A 328 3.14 -5.11 8.34
CA ILE A 328 4.44 -5.78 8.17
C ILE A 328 5.08 -5.41 6.83
N ALA A 329 6.36 -5.04 6.78
CA ALA A 329 7.05 -4.78 5.51
C ALA A 329 7.95 -5.93 5.07
N GLY A 330 8.52 -6.66 6.02
CA GLY A 330 9.41 -7.81 5.83
C GLY A 330 8.67 -9.13 5.88
N ASP A 331 8.69 -9.81 7.03
CA ASP A 331 8.23 -11.20 7.15
C ASP A 331 6.85 -11.33 7.80
N VAL A 332 5.87 -11.74 7.00
CA VAL A 332 4.47 -11.96 7.42
C VAL A 332 4.34 -13.03 8.53
N THR A 333 5.37 -13.85 8.80
CA THR A 333 5.37 -14.73 9.99
C THR A 333 5.24 -13.94 11.30
N TYR A 334 5.71 -12.68 11.35
CA TYR A 334 5.50 -11.81 12.50
C TYR A 334 4.00 -11.61 12.78
N ALA A 335 3.18 -11.43 11.74
CA ALA A 335 1.73 -11.26 11.89
C ALA A 335 1.07 -12.49 12.52
N ARG A 336 1.56 -13.70 12.18
CA ARG A 336 1.08 -14.95 12.80
C ARG A 336 1.35 -14.95 14.30
N HIS A 337 2.58 -14.69 14.71
CA HIS A 337 2.93 -14.68 16.14
C HIS A 337 2.21 -13.57 16.90
N PHE A 338 2.05 -12.41 16.27
CA PHE A 338 1.23 -11.34 16.84
C PHE A 338 -0.21 -11.77 17.08
N ILE A 339 -0.84 -12.47 16.13
CA ILE A 339 -2.19 -13.04 16.29
C ILE A 339 -2.20 -14.06 17.44
N GLU A 340 -1.24 -14.97 17.49
CA GLU A 340 -1.15 -15.99 18.54
C GLU A 340 -1.09 -15.36 19.94
N GLU A 341 -0.27 -14.33 20.13
CA GLU A 341 -0.13 -13.62 21.40
C GLU A 341 -1.35 -12.73 21.73
N ALA A 342 -1.84 -11.97 20.75
CA ALA A 342 -2.97 -11.05 20.95
C ALA A 342 -4.27 -11.81 21.28
N CYS A 343 -4.53 -12.89 20.55
CA CYS A 343 -5.74 -13.72 20.67
C CYS A 343 -5.62 -14.81 21.74
N GLY A 344 -4.41 -15.06 22.27
CA GLY A 344 -4.14 -16.13 23.24
C GLY A 344 -4.36 -17.52 22.63
N CYS A 345 -3.72 -17.79 21.50
CA CYS A 345 -3.83 -19.06 20.78
C CYS A 345 -2.84 -20.10 21.34
N THR A 346 -3.31 -21.34 21.46
CA THR A 346 -2.48 -22.51 21.86
C THR A 346 -2.23 -23.47 20.70
N GLY A 347 -2.65 -23.07 19.50
CA GLY A 347 -2.54 -23.80 18.24
C GLY A 347 -3.57 -23.31 17.22
N PRO A 348 -3.57 -23.85 15.99
CA PRO A 348 -4.52 -23.50 14.94
C PRO A 348 -5.96 -23.57 15.42
N GLY A 349 -6.70 -22.47 15.25
CA GLY A 349 -8.12 -22.33 15.58
C GLY A 349 -8.44 -22.36 17.08
N LYS A 350 -7.45 -22.54 17.95
CA LYS A 350 -7.63 -22.69 19.41
C LYS A 350 -7.17 -21.43 20.13
N CYS A 351 -7.98 -20.39 20.03
CA CYS A 351 -7.70 -19.09 20.62
C CYS A 351 -8.70 -18.77 21.74
N ARG A 352 -8.24 -18.04 22.76
CA ARG A 352 -9.11 -17.59 23.87
C ARG A 352 -10.18 -16.61 23.40
N CYS A 353 -9.88 -15.84 22.35
CA CYS A 353 -10.79 -14.89 21.73
C CYS A 353 -10.45 -14.71 20.25
N THR A 354 -11.42 -14.27 19.44
CA THR A 354 -11.32 -14.22 17.98
C THR A 354 -11.87 -12.92 17.37
N ASP A 355 -12.07 -11.87 18.17
CA ASP A 355 -12.60 -10.59 17.68
C ASP A 355 -11.86 -9.37 18.25
N GLY A 356 -12.15 -8.20 17.69
CA GLY A 356 -11.48 -6.95 18.04
C GLY A 356 -11.68 -6.51 19.49
N SER A 357 -12.73 -6.94 20.19
CA SER A 357 -13.04 -6.50 21.56
C SER A 357 -12.01 -6.94 22.59
N CYS A 358 -11.29 -8.04 22.32
CA CYS A 358 -10.18 -8.52 23.14
C CYS A 358 -8.80 -8.18 22.54
N GLY A 359 -8.77 -7.44 21.43
CA GLY A 359 -7.56 -7.14 20.67
C GLY A 359 -7.15 -8.22 19.67
N CYS A 360 -8.01 -9.18 19.33
CA CYS A 360 -7.66 -10.16 18.31
C CYS A 360 -7.85 -9.57 16.89
N PRO A 361 -6.78 -9.49 16.07
CA PRO A 361 -6.91 -8.95 14.72
C PRO A 361 -7.69 -9.89 13.79
N ALA A 362 -8.56 -9.31 12.97
CA ALA A 362 -9.31 -10.03 11.94
C ALA A 362 -8.63 -9.96 10.57
N TYR A 363 -7.61 -9.11 10.39
CA TYR A 363 -6.89 -8.95 9.14
C TYR A 363 -5.38 -8.94 9.34
N VAL A 364 -4.64 -9.44 8.36
CA VAL A 364 -3.19 -9.26 8.29
C VAL A 364 -2.89 -7.98 7.51
N GLY A 365 -2.25 -7.01 8.14
CA GLY A 365 -1.75 -5.79 7.48
C GLY A 365 -0.33 -5.97 6.97
N PHE A 366 -0.03 -5.55 5.74
CA PHE A 366 1.37 -5.51 5.27
C PHE A 366 1.60 -4.49 4.16
N HIS A 367 2.84 -4.02 4.04
CA HIS A 367 3.35 -3.19 2.96
C HIS A 367 4.11 -4.04 1.95
N PHE A 368 4.08 -3.61 0.70
CA PHE A 368 4.82 -4.29 -0.35
C PHE A 368 5.45 -3.32 -1.35
N TYR A 369 6.77 -3.34 -1.38
CA TYR A 369 7.55 -2.64 -2.40
C TYR A 369 8.45 -3.63 -3.12
N ALA A 370 8.39 -3.59 -4.45
CA ALA A 370 9.46 -4.15 -5.27
C ALA A 370 10.60 -3.13 -5.40
N PHE A 371 11.71 -3.53 -6.02
CA PHE A 371 12.93 -2.75 -6.05
C PHE A 371 13.48 -2.61 -7.47
N ASP A 372 14.05 -1.44 -7.76
CA ASP A 372 14.92 -1.17 -8.90
C ASP A 372 14.30 -1.56 -10.25
N CYS A 373 12.97 -1.50 -10.39
CA CYS A 373 12.26 -1.90 -11.62
C CYS A 373 12.58 -3.33 -12.11
N ARG A 374 12.91 -4.23 -11.17
CA ARG A 374 13.32 -5.61 -11.42
C ARG A 374 12.59 -6.61 -10.54
N PRO A 375 11.24 -6.67 -10.63
CA PRO A 375 10.44 -7.48 -9.73
C PRO A 375 10.58 -8.99 -9.94
N LYS A 376 11.16 -9.47 -11.04
CA LYS A 376 11.41 -10.89 -11.31
C LYS A 376 12.79 -11.33 -10.82
N THR A 377 13.82 -10.51 -11.02
CA THR A 377 15.22 -10.95 -10.78
C THR A 377 15.80 -10.53 -9.43
N THR A 378 15.16 -9.64 -8.68
CA THR A 378 15.68 -9.20 -7.37
C THR A 378 15.42 -10.27 -6.30
N PRO A 379 16.44 -10.97 -5.76
CA PRO A 379 16.23 -12.09 -4.85
C PRO A 379 15.66 -11.65 -3.50
N GLY A 380 14.61 -12.33 -3.03
CA GLY A 380 13.94 -11.99 -1.76
C GLY A 380 13.05 -10.76 -1.82
N PHE A 381 12.83 -10.20 -3.02
CA PHE A 381 11.97 -9.05 -3.25
C PHE A 381 11.15 -9.24 -4.54
N GLY A 382 10.24 -8.31 -4.82
CA GLY A 382 9.43 -8.36 -6.06
C GLY A 382 8.36 -9.45 -6.04
N TYR A 383 8.06 -10.04 -7.19
CA TYR A 383 6.91 -10.93 -7.34
C TYR A 383 7.01 -12.22 -6.52
N ALA A 384 8.23 -12.75 -6.33
CA ALA A 384 8.41 -13.95 -5.52
C ALA A 384 8.10 -13.67 -4.05
N ASP A 385 8.58 -12.54 -3.52
CA ASP A 385 8.26 -12.08 -2.16
C ASP A 385 6.75 -11.81 -2.01
N PHE A 386 6.14 -11.12 -2.97
CA PHE A 386 4.69 -10.86 -2.93
C PHE A 386 3.87 -12.14 -2.86
N ARG A 387 4.18 -13.15 -3.69
CA ARG A 387 3.52 -14.45 -3.64
C ARG A 387 3.74 -15.16 -2.32
N ASP A 388 4.97 -15.18 -1.80
CA ASP A 388 5.26 -15.80 -0.50
C ASP A 388 4.46 -15.14 0.63
N LYS A 389 4.34 -13.81 0.64
CA LYS A 389 3.48 -13.08 1.59
C LYS A 389 2.02 -13.50 1.47
N LEU A 390 1.47 -13.58 0.25
CA LEU A 390 0.09 -14.03 0.03
C LEU A 390 -0.12 -15.49 0.47
N ASP A 391 0.82 -16.39 0.18
CA ASP A 391 0.77 -17.78 0.61
C ASP A 391 0.86 -17.92 2.15
N LYS A 392 1.68 -17.07 2.80
CA LYS A 392 1.74 -16.98 4.27
C LYS A 392 0.41 -16.49 4.85
N VAL A 393 -0.23 -15.48 4.27
CA VAL A 393 -1.56 -15.03 4.72
C VAL A 393 -2.60 -16.13 4.51
N ALA A 394 -2.61 -16.81 3.37
CA ALA A 394 -3.52 -17.93 3.12
C ALA A 394 -3.39 -19.00 4.21
N ARG A 395 -2.17 -19.39 4.57
CA ARG A 395 -1.90 -20.31 5.68
C ARG A 395 -2.39 -19.79 7.03
N ILE A 396 -2.22 -18.50 7.32
CA ILE A 396 -2.77 -17.88 8.54
C ILE A 396 -4.30 -17.99 8.56
N MET A 397 -4.99 -17.71 7.45
CA MET A 397 -6.45 -17.81 7.36
C MET A 397 -6.97 -19.25 7.50
N GLU A 398 -6.20 -20.23 7.03
CA GLU A 398 -6.50 -21.65 7.17
C GLU A 398 -6.34 -22.11 8.63
N ASP A 399 -5.25 -21.69 9.27
CA ASP A 399 -4.97 -22.03 10.67
C ASP A 399 -5.86 -21.25 11.64
N TYR A 400 -6.28 -20.04 11.28
CA TYR A 400 -7.10 -19.15 12.11
C TYR A 400 -8.31 -18.65 11.30
N PRO A 401 -9.42 -19.41 11.25
CA PRO A 401 -10.56 -19.11 10.37
C PRO A 401 -11.26 -17.76 10.62
N PHE A 402 -11.06 -17.15 11.79
CA PHE A 402 -11.55 -15.80 12.09
C PHE A 402 -10.73 -14.69 11.41
N VAL A 403 -9.55 -15.01 10.87
CA VAL A 403 -8.76 -14.10 10.04
C VAL A 403 -9.36 -14.09 8.65
N GLU A 404 -9.80 -12.91 8.22
CA GLU A 404 -10.59 -12.68 7.02
C GLU A 404 -9.72 -12.49 5.78
N GLY A 405 -8.48 -12.03 5.93
CA GLY A 405 -7.52 -11.86 4.84
C GLY A 405 -6.52 -10.73 5.04
N ALA A 406 -5.90 -10.31 3.95
CA ALA A 406 -4.88 -9.27 3.90
C ALA A 406 -5.45 -7.88 3.61
N ILE A 407 -4.93 -6.87 4.30
CA ILE A 407 -4.98 -5.47 3.91
C ILE A 407 -3.56 -5.07 3.50
N ILE A 408 -3.39 -4.79 2.21
CA ILE A 408 -2.12 -4.35 1.65
C ILE A 408 -2.22 -2.83 1.47
N ASN A 409 -1.89 -2.06 2.51
CA ASN A 409 -2.16 -0.62 2.52
C ASN A 409 -1.08 0.21 1.80
N GLU A 410 0.13 -0.30 1.63
CA GLU A 410 1.15 0.33 0.77
C GLU A 410 1.63 -0.63 -0.30
N VAL A 411 1.51 -0.20 -1.56
CA VAL A 411 2.07 -0.93 -2.70
C VAL A 411 2.79 0.03 -3.64
N GLY A 412 4.03 -0.30 -3.98
CA GLY A 412 4.82 0.51 -4.90
C GLY A 412 6.13 -0.13 -5.36
N MET A 413 7.02 0.71 -5.88
CA MET A 413 8.36 0.35 -6.31
C MET A 413 9.36 1.34 -5.69
N LEU A 414 10.34 0.81 -4.97
CA LEU A 414 11.46 1.56 -4.42
C LEU A 414 12.57 1.70 -5.47
N ASN A 415 13.10 2.91 -5.60
CA ASN A 415 14.25 3.25 -6.43
C ASN A 415 15.53 2.61 -5.89
N GLN A 416 15.69 2.60 -4.57
CA GLN A 416 16.87 2.04 -3.94
C GLN A 416 16.68 0.58 -3.59
N ALA A 417 17.59 -0.28 -4.10
CA ALA A 417 17.75 -1.65 -3.67
C ALA A 417 17.88 -1.76 -2.13
N PRO A 418 17.62 -2.94 -1.53
CA PRO A 418 17.50 -3.16 -0.08
C PRO A 418 18.66 -2.54 0.72
N PRO A 419 18.50 -2.23 2.02
CA PRO A 419 19.38 -1.34 2.82
C PRO A 419 20.90 -1.65 2.88
N ASN A 420 21.36 -2.73 2.25
CA ASN A 420 22.79 -3.07 2.10
C ASN A 420 23.31 -2.91 0.66
N ALA A 421 22.46 -2.53 -0.29
CA ALA A 421 22.84 -2.32 -1.67
C ALA A 421 23.41 -0.90 -1.81
N THR A 422 24.69 -0.81 -2.17
CA THR A 422 25.28 0.47 -2.57
C THR A 422 24.50 1.05 -3.76
N SER A 423 24.46 2.37 -3.92
CA SER A 423 23.88 3.04 -5.11
C SER A 423 24.36 2.42 -6.44
N ASP A 424 25.58 1.86 -6.45
CA ASP A 424 26.19 1.21 -7.61
C ASP A 424 25.49 -0.11 -8.01
N ALA A 425 24.70 -0.70 -7.11
CA ALA A 425 23.94 -1.93 -7.34
C ALA A 425 22.60 -1.69 -8.05
N GLN A 426 22.12 -0.43 -8.12
CA GLN A 426 20.93 -0.08 -8.88
C GLN A 426 21.20 -0.22 -10.38
N GLN A 427 20.33 -0.93 -11.08
CA GLN A 427 20.38 -1.07 -12.53
C GLN A 427 19.61 0.04 -13.22
N TYR A 428 18.50 0.49 -12.63
CA TYR A 428 17.61 1.49 -13.20
C TYR A 428 17.39 2.67 -12.23
N PRO A 429 18.42 3.45 -11.87
CA PRO A 429 18.24 4.57 -10.96
C PRO A 429 17.20 5.57 -11.49
N ALA A 430 16.20 5.92 -10.70
CA ALA A 430 15.08 6.80 -11.11
C ALA A 430 15.57 8.14 -11.66
N ALA A 431 16.65 8.69 -11.12
CA ALA A 431 17.28 9.93 -11.59
C ALA A 431 17.77 9.89 -13.05
N CYS A 432 17.89 8.69 -13.64
CA CYS A 432 18.28 8.51 -15.04
C CYS A 432 17.10 8.54 -16.02
N PHE A 433 15.85 8.56 -15.53
CA PHE A 433 14.65 8.43 -16.35
C PHE A 433 13.81 9.70 -16.31
N PRO A 434 13.14 10.07 -17.42
CA PRO A 434 12.16 11.14 -17.42
C PRO A 434 11.12 10.94 -16.32
N ASP A 435 10.80 12.05 -15.63
CA ASP A 435 9.82 12.10 -14.53
C ASP A 435 10.08 11.08 -13.42
N HIS A 436 11.32 10.60 -13.27
CA HIS A 436 11.71 9.59 -12.31
C HIS A 436 10.90 8.29 -12.41
N ALA A 437 10.39 8.00 -13.61
CA ALA A 437 9.55 6.84 -13.86
C ALA A 437 10.35 5.54 -13.89
N CYS A 438 9.66 4.44 -13.58
CA CYS A 438 10.19 3.11 -13.78
C CYS A 438 10.23 2.77 -15.28
N PRO A 439 11.41 2.48 -15.88
CA PRO A 439 11.51 2.27 -17.32
C PRO A 439 10.82 1.02 -17.82
N GLN A 440 10.57 1.04 -19.14
CA GLN A 440 10.33 -0.19 -19.88
C GLN A 440 11.60 -1.02 -19.97
N ASN A 441 11.50 -2.30 -19.61
CA ASN A 441 12.58 -3.28 -19.72
C ASN A 441 11.99 -4.68 -19.96
N GLU A 442 12.84 -5.72 -20.02
CA GLU A 442 12.40 -7.10 -20.27
C GLU A 442 11.44 -7.64 -19.19
N GLU A 443 11.63 -7.23 -17.93
CA GLU A 443 10.76 -7.64 -16.83
C GLU A 443 9.44 -6.86 -16.82
N LEU A 444 9.51 -5.59 -17.26
CA LEU A 444 8.46 -4.58 -17.24
C LEU A 444 8.27 -3.96 -18.64
N PRO A 445 7.68 -4.67 -19.61
CA PRO A 445 7.58 -4.20 -20.99
C PRO A 445 6.73 -2.92 -21.16
N SER A 446 5.87 -2.59 -20.18
CA SER A 446 5.12 -1.33 -20.10
C SER A 446 5.50 -0.51 -18.86
N GLY A 447 6.73 -0.68 -18.36
CA GLY A 447 7.21 -0.04 -17.14
C GLY A 447 6.38 -0.44 -15.93
N ILE A 448 6.08 0.52 -15.05
CA ILE A 448 5.31 0.28 -13.82
C ILE A 448 3.89 -0.26 -14.08
N VAL A 449 3.32 -0.07 -15.28
CA VAL A 449 2.02 -0.66 -15.65
C VAL A 449 2.08 -2.19 -15.64
N SER A 450 3.15 -2.79 -16.19
CA SER A 450 3.34 -4.25 -16.16
C SER A 450 3.49 -4.77 -14.74
N PHE A 451 4.15 -4.00 -13.88
CA PHE A 451 4.26 -4.33 -12.45
C PHE A 451 2.89 -4.44 -11.80
N MET A 452 2.05 -3.43 -11.99
CA MET A 452 0.71 -3.38 -11.45
C MET A 452 -0.18 -4.50 -11.98
N ASP A 453 -0.16 -4.76 -13.30
CA ASP A 453 -0.95 -5.83 -13.92
C ASP A 453 -0.62 -7.21 -13.31
N ASP A 454 0.68 -7.52 -13.17
CA ASP A 454 1.14 -8.80 -12.60
C ASP A 454 0.78 -8.94 -11.11
N LEU A 455 0.87 -7.85 -10.33
CA LEU A 455 0.44 -7.88 -8.92
C LEU A 455 -1.05 -8.19 -8.80
N PHE A 456 -1.90 -7.58 -9.63
CA PHE A 456 -3.33 -7.85 -9.57
C PHE A 456 -3.69 -9.26 -10.04
N ASP A 457 -2.95 -9.82 -10.98
CA ASP A 457 -3.05 -11.24 -11.33
C ASP A 457 -2.82 -12.13 -10.10
N MET A 458 -1.81 -11.81 -9.28
CA MET A 458 -1.53 -12.53 -8.03
C MET A 458 -2.62 -12.31 -6.99
N VAL A 459 -3.08 -11.07 -6.79
CA VAL A 459 -4.19 -10.71 -5.89
C VAL A 459 -5.45 -11.50 -6.21
N ILE A 460 -5.81 -11.60 -7.49
CA ILE A 460 -7.03 -12.28 -7.97
C ILE A 460 -6.91 -13.80 -7.78
N LYS A 461 -5.73 -14.37 -8.05
CA LYS A 461 -5.46 -15.81 -7.95
C LYS A 461 -5.26 -16.30 -6.51
N ALA A 462 -4.86 -15.44 -5.58
CA ALA A 462 -4.56 -15.82 -4.21
C ALA A 462 -5.84 -16.25 -3.45
N LYS A 463 -5.93 -17.55 -3.19
CA LYS A 463 -7.03 -18.21 -2.48
C LYS A 463 -6.48 -19.13 -1.40
N THR A 464 -7.21 -19.26 -0.31
CA THR A 464 -7.05 -20.38 0.64
C THR A 464 -7.50 -21.69 -0.02
N LYS A 465 -7.15 -22.83 0.59
CA LYS A 465 -7.62 -24.16 0.14
C LYS A 465 -9.14 -24.30 0.11
N ASP A 466 -9.85 -23.58 0.97
CA ASP A 466 -11.32 -23.55 1.02
C ASP A 466 -11.95 -22.50 0.06
N GLY A 467 -11.13 -21.84 -0.77
CA GLY A 467 -11.59 -20.95 -1.84
C GLY A 467 -11.85 -19.50 -1.43
N ARG A 468 -11.60 -19.12 -0.16
CA ARG A 468 -11.70 -17.71 0.28
C ARG A 468 -10.64 -16.86 -0.38
N SER A 469 -11.00 -15.63 -0.76
CA SER A 469 -10.04 -14.62 -1.25
C SER A 469 -9.07 -14.23 -0.14
N VAL A 470 -7.77 -14.32 -0.42
CA VAL A 470 -6.72 -13.93 0.52
C VAL A 470 -6.68 -12.42 0.70
N VAL A 471 -6.79 -11.65 -0.38
CA VAL A 471 -6.71 -10.18 -0.34
C VAL A 471 -8.08 -9.58 -0.13
N LYS A 472 -8.18 -8.64 0.81
CA LYS A 472 -9.39 -7.90 1.17
C LYS A 472 -9.27 -6.39 0.95
N GLY A 473 -8.05 -5.85 0.99
CA GLY A 473 -7.75 -4.46 0.66
C GLY A 473 -6.41 -4.35 -0.07
N PHE A 474 -6.33 -3.45 -1.04
CA PHE A 474 -5.10 -3.15 -1.80
C PHE A 474 -5.05 -1.64 -2.05
N SER A 475 -4.00 -0.97 -1.58
CA SER A 475 -3.85 0.48 -1.71
C SER A 475 -2.53 0.83 -2.36
N TRP A 476 -2.61 1.65 -3.41
CA TRP A 476 -1.45 2.11 -4.15
C TRP A 476 -0.80 3.33 -3.47
N PHE A 477 0.54 3.35 -3.46
CA PHE A 477 1.31 4.50 -2.98
C PHE A 477 1.40 5.57 -4.06
N ASN A 478 0.53 6.59 -4.00
CA ASN A 478 0.34 7.59 -5.05
C ASN A 478 1.13 8.88 -4.76
N GLU A 479 2.45 8.75 -4.69
CA GLU A 479 3.38 9.88 -4.46
C GLU A 479 4.58 9.80 -5.41
N ASP A 480 5.28 10.93 -5.57
CA ASP A 480 6.49 11.03 -6.39
C ASP A 480 7.74 11.10 -5.52
N GLN A 481 8.61 10.08 -5.64
CA GLN A 481 9.89 9.96 -4.92
C GLN A 481 9.84 10.06 -3.38
N VAL A 482 8.65 10.01 -2.78
CA VAL A 482 8.50 10.01 -1.32
C VAL A 482 8.96 8.66 -0.76
N GLY A 483 9.90 8.68 0.18
CA GLY A 483 10.43 7.45 0.78
C GLY A 483 11.28 6.63 -0.20
N ASP A 484 12.06 7.29 -1.06
CA ASP A 484 12.93 6.64 -2.05
C ASP A 484 12.18 5.80 -3.09
N THR A 485 10.92 6.12 -3.38
CA THR A 485 10.16 5.47 -4.47
C THR A 485 10.57 5.98 -5.84
N TYR A 486 10.14 5.28 -6.90
CA TYR A 486 9.98 5.91 -8.21
C TYR A 486 8.84 6.94 -8.18
N ASN A 487 8.60 7.61 -9.30
CA ASN A 487 7.33 8.31 -9.49
C ASN A 487 6.18 7.29 -9.62
N LEU A 488 5.32 7.26 -8.61
CA LEU A 488 4.17 6.36 -8.51
C LEU A 488 2.84 7.11 -8.65
N GLN A 489 2.85 8.38 -9.06
CA GLN A 489 1.63 9.15 -9.22
C GLN A 489 0.71 8.53 -10.27
N LEU A 490 -0.60 8.54 -9.98
CA LEU A 490 -1.68 8.06 -10.83
C LEU A 490 -2.29 9.19 -11.68
N PHE A 491 -1.88 10.43 -11.41
CA PHE A 491 -2.34 11.63 -12.08
C PHE A 491 -1.15 12.42 -12.64
N ASP A 492 -1.38 13.06 -13.78
CA ASP A 492 -0.50 14.06 -14.36
C ASP A 492 -1.36 15.30 -14.67
N ASN A 493 -1.00 16.45 -14.07
CA ASN A 493 -1.69 17.72 -14.25
C ASN A 493 -3.23 17.62 -14.04
N GLY A 494 -3.65 16.86 -13.03
CA GLY A 494 -5.05 16.64 -12.68
C GLY A 494 -5.81 15.66 -13.59
N LYS A 495 -5.14 15.01 -14.55
CA LYS A 495 -5.69 13.97 -15.41
C LYS A 495 -5.14 12.61 -15.02
N VAL A 496 -5.94 11.54 -15.16
CA VAL A 496 -5.47 10.18 -14.89
C VAL A 496 -4.42 9.80 -15.95
N ASN A 497 -3.21 9.45 -15.50
CA ASN A 497 -2.11 9.04 -16.38
C ASN A 497 -2.19 7.54 -16.74
N GLN A 498 -1.17 6.97 -17.37
CA GLN A 498 -1.19 5.55 -17.77
C GLN A 498 -1.20 4.59 -16.58
N VAL A 499 -0.49 4.93 -15.50
CA VAL A 499 -0.47 4.14 -14.26
C VAL A 499 -1.85 4.18 -13.60
N GLY A 500 -2.47 5.36 -13.53
CA GLY A 500 -3.83 5.53 -13.04
C GLY A 500 -4.87 4.72 -13.83
N LYS A 501 -4.77 4.71 -15.16
CA LYS A 501 -5.66 3.89 -16.03
C LYS A 501 -5.46 2.40 -15.80
N ALA A 502 -4.22 1.96 -15.63
CA ALA A 502 -3.92 0.57 -15.27
C ALA A 502 -4.54 0.21 -13.92
N TYR A 503 -4.45 1.11 -12.93
CA TYR A 503 -5.03 0.89 -11.61
C TYR A 503 -6.55 0.75 -11.67
N MET A 504 -7.23 1.69 -12.34
CA MET A 504 -8.67 1.62 -12.58
C MET A 504 -9.11 0.30 -13.23
N ARG A 505 -8.42 -0.10 -14.30
CA ARG A 505 -8.70 -1.37 -15.00
C ARG A 505 -8.54 -2.57 -14.09
N ASN A 506 -7.45 -2.62 -13.32
CA ASN A 506 -7.15 -3.75 -12.46
C ASN A 506 -8.09 -3.87 -11.25
N CYS A 507 -8.51 -2.74 -10.67
CA CYS A 507 -9.57 -2.71 -9.67
C CYS A 507 -10.89 -3.25 -10.23
N ALA A 508 -11.24 -2.89 -11.47
CA ALA A 508 -12.41 -3.46 -12.15
C ALA A 508 -12.29 -4.97 -12.37
N ARG A 509 -11.12 -5.46 -12.84
CA ARG A 509 -10.84 -6.89 -12.99
C ARG A 509 -11.00 -7.65 -11.67
N TRP A 510 -10.46 -7.10 -10.58
CA TRP A 510 -10.58 -7.70 -9.25
C TRP A 510 -12.01 -7.72 -8.75
N GLY A 511 -12.73 -6.60 -8.86
CA GLY A 511 -14.15 -6.51 -8.50
C GLY A 511 -15.03 -7.50 -9.28
N HIS A 512 -14.74 -7.71 -10.56
CA HIS A 512 -15.40 -8.73 -11.38
C HIS A 512 -15.11 -10.15 -10.87
N ALA A 513 -13.84 -10.47 -10.62
CA ALA A 513 -13.44 -11.78 -10.10
C ALA A 513 -14.07 -12.11 -8.74
N LEU A 514 -14.26 -11.11 -7.88
CA LEU A 514 -14.94 -11.26 -6.59
C LEU A 514 -16.43 -11.60 -6.74
N LYS A 515 -17.12 -11.02 -7.73
CA LYS A 515 -18.56 -11.23 -7.95
C LYS A 515 -18.89 -12.52 -8.69
N HIS A 516 -18.02 -12.94 -9.60
CA HIS A 516 -18.34 -14.01 -10.56
C HIS A 516 -17.49 -15.27 -10.40
N GLY A 517 -16.51 -15.26 -9.48
CA GLY A 517 -15.50 -16.32 -9.39
C GLY A 517 -14.51 -16.27 -10.55
N LEU A 518 -13.47 -17.12 -10.51
CA LEU A 518 -12.41 -17.16 -11.53
C LEU A 518 -12.86 -17.83 -12.84
N GLU A 519 -13.79 -18.79 -12.77
CA GLU A 519 -14.20 -19.62 -13.92
C GLU A 519 -14.94 -18.86 -15.03
N LYS A 520 -15.39 -17.63 -14.77
CA LYS A 520 -16.16 -16.81 -15.71
C LYS A 520 -15.39 -15.62 -16.27
N VAL A 521 -14.09 -15.56 -16.04
CA VAL A 521 -13.27 -14.42 -16.46
C VAL A 521 -12.52 -14.77 -17.75
N THR A 522 -13.25 -14.81 -18.86
CA THR A 522 -12.64 -14.79 -20.21
C THR A 522 -12.52 -13.34 -20.65
N PHE A 523 -11.30 -12.80 -20.67
CA PHE A 523 -11.05 -11.46 -21.18
C PHE A 523 -10.87 -11.54 -22.71
N ALA A 524 -11.67 -10.77 -23.44
CA ALA A 524 -11.51 -10.55 -24.89
C ALA A 524 -10.52 -9.42 -25.15
#